data_AF-A0AAD4TXN1-F1
#
_entry.id   AF-A0AAD4TXN1-F1
#
_cell.length_a   1.000
_cell.length_b   1.000
_cell.length_c   1.000
_cell.angle_alpha   90.00
_cell.angle_beta   90.00
_cell.angle_gamma   90.00
#
_symmetry.space_group_name_H-M   'P 1'
#
loop_
_entity.id
_entity.type
_entity.pdbx_description
1 polymer ?
#
loop_
_entity_poly.entity_id
_entity_poly.type
_entity_poly.pdbx_seq_one_letter_code
_entity_poly.pdbx_strand_id
1 'polypeptide(L)'
;MIFSPEGLPGPGHTGRETLDAEGSLIIRNVMTLDAGSYMVVLETSRGRRSATEQIPIKEADVEPTEPAPISRNPPLSLSGGSAIALIAAASVAGLVLVGNVLFTFIQKLRSG
;
A
#
# COMPACT_ATOMS: atom_id res chain seq x y z
N MET A 1 -48.40 0.62 -4.78
CA MET A 1 -47.15 0.92 -5.51
C MET A 1 -46.14 1.33 -4.46
N ILE A 2 -45.09 0.53 -4.30
CA ILE A 2 -44.07 0.71 -3.25
C ILE A 2 -42.95 1.49 -3.93
N PHE A 3 -42.76 2.76 -3.56
CA PHE A 3 -41.60 3.51 -4.02
C PHE A 3 -40.38 2.93 -3.30
N SER A 4 -39.40 2.39 -4.04
CA SER A 4 -38.09 2.11 -3.46
C SER A 4 -37.48 3.43 -3.01
N PRO A 5 -36.93 3.53 -1.78
CA PRO A 5 -36.35 4.77 -1.25
C PRO A 5 -35.21 5.32 -2.13
N GLU A 6 -34.61 4.46 -2.95
CA GLU A 6 -33.49 4.76 -3.86
C GLU A 6 -33.90 5.51 -5.14
N GLY A 7 -35.20 5.59 -5.48
CA GLY A 7 -35.61 6.02 -6.83
C GLY A 7 -35.04 5.10 -7.92
N LEU A 8 -35.32 5.41 -9.20
CA LEU A 8 -34.64 4.72 -10.30
C LEU A 8 -33.31 5.44 -10.58
N PRO A 9 -32.17 4.73 -10.64
CA PRO A 9 -30.88 5.35 -10.91
C PRO A 9 -30.91 6.04 -12.28
N GLY A 10 -30.60 7.34 -12.27
CA GLY A 10 -30.54 8.14 -13.48
C GLY A 10 -29.30 7.80 -14.34
N PRO A 11 -29.19 8.38 -15.56
CA PRO A 11 -28.09 8.10 -16.47
C PRO A 11 -26.68 8.41 -15.92
N GLY A 12 -26.60 9.27 -14.90
CA GLY A 12 -25.36 9.64 -14.22
C GLY A 12 -25.06 8.84 -12.95
N HIS A 13 -25.87 7.81 -12.62
CA HIS A 13 -25.62 6.96 -11.45
C HIS A 13 -24.47 6.01 -11.76
N THR A 14 -23.41 6.07 -10.94
CA THR A 14 -22.22 5.22 -11.10
C THR A 14 -22.18 4.07 -10.09
N GLY A 15 -23.15 4.02 -9.18
CA GLY A 15 -23.16 3.10 -8.03
C GLY A 15 -22.32 3.59 -6.85
N ARG A 16 -21.71 4.78 -6.97
CA ARG A 16 -20.96 5.44 -5.90
C ARG A 16 -21.84 6.34 -5.05
N GLU A 17 -22.99 6.73 -5.60
CA GLU A 17 -23.97 7.64 -5.01
C GLU A 17 -25.06 6.86 -4.27
N THR A 18 -25.36 7.31 -3.05
CA THR A 18 -26.45 6.76 -2.22
C THR A 18 -27.08 7.90 -1.43
N LEU A 19 -28.39 7.82 -1.15
CA LEU A 19 -29.06 8.73 -0.23
C LEU A 19 -29.14 8.08 1.16
N ASP A 20 -28.85 8.83 2.22
CA ASP A 20 -29.14 8.38 3.58
C ASP A 20 -30.64 8.52 3.91
N ALA A 21 -31.05 8.08 5.11
CA ALA A 21 -32.46 8.11 5.52
C ALA A 21 -32.99 9.55 5.71
N GLU A 22 -32.08 10.50 5.89
CA GLU A 22 -32.29 11.92 6.10
C GLU A 22 -32.31 12.71 4.79
N GLY A 23 -31.94 12.09 3.66
CA GLY A 23 -31.92 12.67 2.32
C GLY A 23 -30.59 13.33 1.94
N SER A 24 -29.52 13.12 2.69
CA SER A 24 -28.16 13.54 2.34
C SER A 24 -27.59 12.67 1.22
N LEU A 25 -26.92 13.30 0.27
CA LEU A 25 -26.18 12.61 -0.78
C LEU A 25 -24.81 12.17 -0.28
N ILE A 26 -24.55 10.86 -0.32
CA ILE A 26 -23.26 10.25 -0.01
C ILE A 26 -22.63 9.76 -1.32
N ILE A 27 -21.41 10.22 -1.61
CA ILE A 27 -20.61 9.75 -2.75
C ILE A 27 -19.36 9.03 -2.22
N ARG A 28 -19.18 7.77 -2.60
CA ARG A 28 -18.04 6.95 -2.18
C ARG A 28 -16.90 7.04 -3.20
N ASN A 29 -15.66 6.97 -2.70
CA ASN A 29 -14.43 7.02 -3.52
C ASN A 29 -14.31 8.31 -4.35
N VAL A 30 -14.54 9.47 -3.72
CA VAL A 30 -14.57 10.80 -4.36
C VAL A 30 -13.29 11.08 -5.17
N MET A 31 -13.44 11.54 -6.43
CA MET A 31 -12.40 11.86 -7.39
C MET A 31 -12.48 13.33 -7.79
N THR A 32 -11.39 13.91 -8.31
CA THR A 32 -11.37 15.33 -8.75
C THR A 32 -12.44 15.64 -9.81
N LEU A 33 -12.87 14.65 -10.61
CA LEU A 33 -13.94 14.81 -11.60
C LEU A 33 -15.32 15.07 -10.98
N ASP A 34 -15.52 14.64 -9.73
CA ASP A 34 -16.79 14.84 -9.03
C ASP A 34 -16.93 16.30 -8.54
N ALA A 35 -15.92 17.16 -8.73
CA ALA A 35 -16.04 18.56 -8.36
C ALA A 35 -17.07 19.25 -9.27
N GLY A 36 -18.02 19.97 -8.67
CA GLY A 36 -19.06 20.62 -9.46
C GLY A 36 -20.24 21.14 -8.66
N SER A 37 -21.30 21.49 -9.39
CA SER A 37 -22.55 21.95 -8.82
C SER A 37 -23.51 20.80 -8.61
N TYR A 38 -23.96 20.62 -7.38
CA TYR A 38 -24.97 19.64 -7.00
C TYR A 38 -26.29 20.33 -6.73
N MET A 39 -27.39 19.76 -7.22
CA MET A 39 -28.73 20.28 -7.02
C MET A 39 -29.60 19.23 -6.33
N VAL A 40 -30.16 19.59 -5.18
CA VAL A 40 -31.18 18.82 -4.49
C VAL A 40 -32.54 19.31 -4.96
N VAL A 41 -33.41 18.37 -5.32
CA VAL A 41 -34.78 18.66 -5.76
C VAL A 41 -35.75 17.95 -4.82
N LEU A 42 -36.62 18.73 -4.20
CA LEU A 42 -37.72 18.22 -3.39
C LEU A 42 -39.02 18.35 -4.18
N GLU A 43 -39.59 17.21 -4.59
CA GLU A 43 -40.89 17.15 -5.23
C GLU A 43 -41.97 16.76 -4.23
N THR A 44 -43.00 17.59 -4.13
CA THR A 44 -44.17 17.34 -3.27
C THR A 44 -45.45 17.50 -4.07
N SER A 45 -46.58 17.04 -3.54
CA SER A 45 -47.90 17.29 -4.14
C SER A 45 -48.24 18.78 -4.27
N ARG A 46 -47.56 19.65 -3.51
CA ARG A 46 -47.70 21.12 -3.56
C ARG A 46 -46.75 21.79 -4.55
N GLY A 47 -45.90 21.01 -5.24
CA GLY A 47 -44.94 21.51 -6.22
C GLY A 47 -43.50 21.11 -5.91
N ARG A 48 -42.59 21.63 -6.75
CA ARG A 48 -41.16 21.32 -6.77
C ARG A 48 -40.35 22.46 -6.16
N ARG A 49 -39.40 22.12 -5.29
CA ARG A 49 -38.38 23.03 -4.75
C ARG A 49 -37.00 22.51 -5.11
N SER A 50 -36.03 23.39 -5.25
CA SER A 50 -34.65 23.01 -5.51
C SER A 50 -33.66 23.91 -4.79
N ALA A 51 -32.54 23.33 -4.37
CA ALA A 51 -31.40 24.03 -3.82
C ALA A 51 -30.13 23.55 -4.52
N THR A 52 -29.22 24.46 -4.83
CA THR A 52 -27.99 24.16 -5.58
C THR A 52 -26.79 24.62 -4.77
N GLU A 53 -25.81 23.74 -4.62
CA GLU A 53 -24.57 23.99 -3.90
C GLU A 53 -23.36 23.59 -4.74
N GLN A 54 -22.25 24.30 -4.56
CA GLN A 54 -20.98 24.00 -5.22
C GLN A 54 -20.10 23.19 -4.26
N ILE A 55 -19.64 22.02 -4.70
CA ILE A 55 -18.76 21.17 -3.90
C ILE A 55 -17.36 21.19 -4.53
N PRO A 56 -16.43 21.99 -4.00
CA PRO A 56 -15.04 21.97 -4.43
C PRO A 56 -14.33 20.76 -3.82
N ILE A 57 -13.69 19.94 -4.66
CA ILE A 57 -12.78 18.89 -4.20
C ILE A 57 -11.38 19.48 -4.24
N LYS A 58 -10.81 19.71 -3.06
CA LYS A 58 -9.41 20.09 -2.94
C LYS A 58 -8.58 18.83 -3.10
N GLU A 59 -7.70 18.80 -4.10
CA GLU A 59 -6.60 17.84 -4.08
C GLU A 59 -5.84 18.07 -2.77
N ALA A 60 -5.49 16.97 -2.08
CA ALA A 60 -4.60 17.09 -0.95
C ALA A 60 -3.33 17.73 -1.47
N ASP A 61 -3.02 18.93 -0.98
CA ASP A 61 -1.75 19.59 -1.20
C ASP A 61 -0.69 18.77 -0.45
N VAL A 62 -0.36 17.61 -1.01
CA VAL A 62 0.84 16.88 -0.64
C VAL A 62 1.95 17.73 -1.24
N GLU A 63 2.47 18.66 -0.43
CA GLU A 63 3.72 19.34 -0.71
C GLU A 63 4.66 18.26 -1.26
N PRO A 64 5.11 18.37 -2.53
CA PRO A 64 6.02 17.39 -3.08
C PRO A 64 7.17 17.28 -2.09
N THR A 65 7.36 16.12 -1.48
CA THR A 65 8.54 15.89 -0.65
C THR A 65 9.71 16.20 -1.57
N GLU A 66 10.36 17.33 -1.33
CA GLU A 66 11.47 17.78 -2.16
C GLU A 66 12.40 16.58 -2.26
N PRO A 67 12.63 16.00 -3.46
CA PRO A 67 13.39 14.78 -3.57
C PRO A 67 14.75 15.07 -2.92
N ALA A 68 15.04 14.34 -1.84
CA ALA A 68 16.28 14.53 -1.09
C ALA A 68 17.41 14.60 -2.12
N PRO A 69 18.29 15.63 -2.06
CA PRO A 69 19.26 15.87 -3.11
C PRO A 69 20.02 14.57 -3.37
N ILE A 70 19.86 14.05 -4.59
CA ILE A 70 20.56 12.87 -5.08
C ILE A 70 22.05 13.19 -5.06
N SER A 71 22.72 12.85 -3.95
CA SER A 71 24.16 12.96 -3.84
C SER A 71 24.76 12.08 -4.93
N ARG A 72 25.45 12.69 -5.91
CA ARG A 72 26.16 11.95 -6.98
C ARG A 72 27.11 10.89 -6.45
N ASN A 73 27.56 11.02 -5.21
CA ASN A 73 28.29 10.00 -4.47
C ASN A 73 27.58 9.78 -3.13
N PRO A 74 26.66 8.80 -3.01
CA PRO A 74 26.35 8.31 -1.68
C PRO A 74 27.66 7.82 -1.06
N PRO A 75 28.01 8.19 0.20
CA PRO A 75 29.07 7.48 0.87
C PRO A 75 28.66 6.00 0.86
N LEU A 76 29.53 5.15 0.33
CA LEU A 76 29.38 3.70 0.36
C LEU A 76 29.44 3.25 1.83
N SER A 77 28.36 3.48 2.57
CA SER A 77 28.13 2.91 3.88
C SER A 77 27.66 1.49 3.64
N LEU A 78 28.63 0.59 3.54
CA LEU A 78 28.39 -0.83 3.59
C LEU A 78 28.10 -1.22 5.05
N SER A 79 26.97 -0.77 5.59
CA SER A 79 26.41 -1.30 6.84
C SER A 79 25.58 -2.55 6.52
N GLY A 80 26.26 -3.53 5.93
CA GLY A 80 25.79 -4.90 5.83
C GLY A 80 26.70 -5.70 6.73
N GLY A 81 26.22 -6.00 7.95
CA GLY A 81 26.95 -6.82 8.90
C GLY A 81 27.37 -8.15 8.26
N SER A 82 28.67 -8.25 7.97
CA SER A 82 29.48 -9.47 7.95
C SER A 82 28.80 -10.76 7.48
N ALA A 83 28.79 -11.00 6.17
CA ALA A 83 28.72 -12.38 5.64
C ALA A 83 30.08 -13.10 5.73
N ILE A 84 31.17 -12.35 5.95
CA ILE A 84 32.56 -12.87 5.91
C ILE A 84 32.89 -13.70 7.17
N ALA A 85 32.15 -13.53 8.28
CA ALA A 85 32.37 -14.32 9.49
C ALA A 85 31.99 -15.82 9.33
N LEU A 86 31.04 -16.17 8.45
CA LEU A 86 30.59 -17.57 8.31
C LEU A 86 31.63 -18.48 7.63
N ILE A 87 32.57 -17.92 6.87
CA ILE A 87 33.57 -18.72 6.13
C ILE A 87 34.77 -19.08 7.02
N ALA A 88 35.07 -18.27 8.05
CA ALA A 88 36.22 -18.53 8.93
C ALA A 88 35.98 -19.68 9.93
N ALA A 89 34.73 -19.93 10.34
CA ALA A 89 34.42 -20.97 11.32
C ALA A 89 34.37 -22.39 10.74
N ALA A 90 34.10 -22.53 9.44
CA ALA A 90 33.97 -23.85 8.80
C ALA A 90 35.33 -24.52 8.51
N SER A 91 36.41 -23.74 8.34
CA SER A 91 37.71 -24.27 7.93
C SER A 91 38.43 -25.03 9.05
N VAL A 92 38.28 -24.59 10.30
CA VAL A 92 38.98 -25.24 11.43
C VAL A 92 38.37 -26.61 11.75
N ALA A 93 37.04 -26.75 11.69
CA ALA A 93 36.38 -28.02 11.95
C ALA A 93 36.70 -29.09 10.88
N GLY A 94 36.78 -28.70 9.61
CA GLY A 94 37.12 -29.63 8.52
C GLY A 94 38.54 -30.19 8.61
N LEU A 95 39.52 -29.34 8.97
CA LEU A 95 40.93 -29.75 9.02
C LEU A 95 41.21 -30.73 10.18
N VAL A 96 40.51 -30.58 11.30
CA VAL A 96 40.58 -31.52 12.44
C VAL A 96 40.02 -32.90 12.07
N LEU A 97 38.89 -32.96 11.34
CA LEU A 97 38.29 -34.23 10.92
C LEU A 97 39.18 -35.00 9.94
N VAL A 98 39.71 -34.32 8.91
CA VAL A 98 40.58 -34.96 7.91
C VAL A 98 41.89 -35.45 8.56
N GLY A 99 42.50 -34.64 9.43
CA GLY A 99 43.71 -35.03 10.15
C GLY A 99 43.50 -36.24 11.05
N ASN A 100 42.36 -36.34 11.75
CA ASN A 100 42.11 -37.45 12.67
C ASN A 100 41.89 -38.78 11.93
N VAL A 101 41.18 -38.76 10.79
CA VAL A 101 41.01 -39.96 9.93
C VAL A 101 42.35 -40.42 9.36
N LEU A 102 43.19 -39.50 8.90
CA LEU A 102 44.51 -39.84 8.37
C LEU A 102 45.42 -40.42 9.47
N PHE A 103 45.40 -39.83 10.67
CA PHE A 103 46.17 -40.33 11.81
C PHE A 103 45.75 -41.75 12.23
N THR A 104 44.44 -42.02 12.30
CA THR A 104 43.94 -43.37 12.62
C THR A 104 44.31 -44.38 11.54
N PHE A 105 44.28 -44.00 10.26
CA PHE A 105 44.71 -44.87 9.16
C PHE A 105 46.21 -45.21 9.23
N ILE A 106 47.07 -44.23 9.50
CA ILE A 106 48.52 -44.45 9.67
C ILE A 106 48.81 -45.32 10.91
N GLN A 107 48.13 -45.08 12.03
CA GLN A 107 48.24 -45.91 13.22
C GLN A 107 47.85 -47.37 12.93
N LYS A 108 46.78 -47.57 12.15
CA LYS A 108 46.34 -48.91 11.70
C LYS A 108 47.40 -49.60 10.84
N LEU A 109 48.07 -48.88 9.94
CA LEU A 109 49.14 -49.41 9.09
C LEU A 109 50.43 -49.75 9.87
N ARG A 110 50.66 -49.12 11.02
CA ARG A 110 51.85 -49.34 11.86
C ARG A 110 51.66 -50.45 12.90
N SER A 111 50.41 -50.77 13.24
CA SER A 111 50.03 -51.77 14.25
C SER A 111 49.72 -53.16 13.68
N GLY A 112 49.80 -53.34 12.37
CA GLY A 112 49.70 -54.65 11.69
C GLY A 112 51.06 -55.07 11.16
#